data_AF-A0A150Q938-F1
#
_entry.id   AF-A0A150Q938-F1
#
_cell.length_a   1.000
_cell.length_b   1.000
_cell.length_c   1.000
_cell.angle_alpha   90.00
_cell.angle_beta   90.00
_cell.angle_gamma   90.00
#
_symmetry.space_group_name_H-M   'P 1'
#
loop_
_entity.id
_entity.type
_entity.pdbx_description
1 polymer ?
#
loop_
_entity_poly.entity_id
_entity_poly.type
_entity_poly.pdbx_seq_one_letter_code
_entity_poly.pdbx_strand_id
1 'polypeptide(L)'
;MSPIVELARSLDGMGMSSARERYLGLVGDGEIPQRARELATLSGCALVVRGMWRALGLQHPILRAPYRTGRAVADLVEIARGAEALLEARDGLPALHGGDVVLVGGPGYGGPEHVWTVLDATGQDYPERGTHLIWGLDGGQKDELGVQCVRRRMHEIAGVPPVDDGRRVRWVIDFGAVWRRWAPGVD
;
A
#
# COMPACT_ATOMS: atom_id res chain seq x y z
N MET A 1 17.36 0.00 -8.48
CA MET A 1 16.16 -0.59 -7.87
C MET A 1 15.63 0.38 -6.83
N SER A 2 14.32 0.63 -6.80
CA SER A 2 13.72 1.62 -5.88
C SER A 2 13.85 1.14 -4.42
N PRO A 3 14.29 1.98 -3.45
CA PRO A 3 14.44 1.58 -2.05
C PRO A 3 13.15 1.03 -1.43
N ILE A 4 11.99 1.57 -1.81
CA ILE A 4 10.71 1.05 -1.32
C ILE A 4 10.42 -0.36 -1.84
N VAL A 5 10.81 -0.69 -3.07
CA VAL A 5 10.62 -2.03 -3.64
C VAL A 5 11.49 -3.05 -2.92
N GLU A 6 12.74 -2.67 -2.60
CA GLU A 6 13.64 -3.52 -1.83
C GLU A 6 13.10 -3.78 -0.42
N LEU A 7 12.70 -2.71 0.28
CA LEU A 7 12.06 -2.82 1.59
C LEU A 7 10.83 -3.72 1.50
N ALA A 8 9.90 -3.43 0.59
CA ALA A 8 8.66 -4.17 0.40
C ALA A 8 8.90 -5.67 0.15
N ARG A 9 9.86 -6.03 -0.70
CA ARG A 9 10.25 -7.44 -0.93
C ARG A 9 10.75 -8.12 0.35
N SER A 10 11.45 -7.40 1.22
CA SER A 10 11.96 -7.94 2.50
C SER A 10 10.86 -8.19 3.56
N LEU A 11 9.63 -7.72 3.31
CA LEU A 11 8.48 -7.87 4.20
C LEU A 11 7.61 -9.08 3.85
N ASP A 12 7.79 -9.68 2.67
CA ASP A 12 7.04 -10.87 2.29
C ASP A 12 7.19 -11.99 3.33
N GLY A 13 6.09 -12.66 3.67
CA GLY A 13 6.10 -13.68 4.70
C GLY A 13 5.87 -13.18 6.12
N MET A 14 6.11 -11.89 6.42
CA MET A 14 5.99 -11.31 7.76
C MET A 14 4.52 -11.19 8.22
N GLY A 15 4.24 -11.37 9.51
CA GLY A 15 2.89 -11.27 10.07
C GLY A 15 2.82 -11.48 11.59
N MET A 16 1.62 -11.70 12.11
CA MET A 16 1.42 -11.93 13.55
C MET A 16 1.91 -13.30 14.03
N SER A 17 1.95 -14.29 13.13
CA SER A 17 2.47 -15.64 13.37
C SER A 17 3.97 -15.78 13.03
N SER A 18 4.51 -14.87 12.21
CA SER A 18 5.88 -14.91 11.66
C SER A 18 6.58 -13.55 11.78
N ALA A 19 7.69 -13.47 12.50
CA ALA A 19 8.39 -12.20 12.75
C ALA A 19 7.49 -11.12 13.40
N ARG A 20 6.67 -11.55 14.37
CA ARG A 20 5.66 -10.74 15.08
C ARG A 20 6.15 -9.38 15.55
N GLU A 21 7.31 -9.30 16.20
CA GLU A 21 7.84 -8.04 16.72
C GLU A 21 8.14 -7.05 15.61
N ARG A 22 8.76 -7.52 14.52
CA ARG A 22 9.03 -6.71 13.33
C ARG A 22 7.73 -6.26 12.66
N TYR A 23 6.72 -7.13 12.59
CA TYR A 23 5.40 -6.79 12.06
C TYR A 23 4.70 -5.72 12.89
N LEU A 24 4.67 -5.88 14.23
CA LEU A 24 4.09 -4.91 15.15
C LEU A 24 4.83 -3.56 15.09
N GLY A 25 6.16 -3.59 14.99
CA GLY A 25 6.96 -2.39 14.74
C GLY A 25 6.54 -1.71 13.43
N LEU A 26 6.37 -2.45 12.34
CA LEU A 26 5.95 -1.86 11.06
C LEU A 26 4.59 -1.17 11.14
N VAL A 27 3.55 -1.87 11.60
CA VAL A 27 2.16 -1.38 11.55
C VAL A 27 1.81 -0.44 12.71
N GLY A 28 2.57 -0.52 13.82
CA GLY A 28 2.29 0.17 15.08
C GLY A 28 3.45 1.01 15.60
N ASP A 29 4.46 1.35 14.79
CA ASP A 29 5.55 2.25 15.24
C ASP A 29 4.99 3.54 15.88
N GLY A 30 5.61 3.99 16.96
CA GLY A 30 5.16 5.12 17.79
C GLY A 30 3.96 4.83 18.72
N GLU A 31 3.34 3.65 18.64
CA GLU A 31 2.24 3.26 19.52
C GLU A 31 2.71 2.47 20.75
N ILE A 32 1.88 2.44 21.80
CA ILE A 32 2.07 1.52 22.91
C ILE A 32 1.85 0.05 22.46
N PRO A 33 2.50 -0.95 23.08
CA PRO A 33 2.44 -2.35 22.63
C PRO A 33 1.04 -2.95 22.52
N GLN A 34 0.12 -2.56 23.42
CA GLN A 34 -1.28 -3.02 23.34
C GLN A 34 -1.96 -2.50 22.07
N ARG A 35 -1.75 -1.22 21.76
CA ARG A 35 -2.34 -0.57 20.60
C ARG A 35 -1.79 -1.12 19.30
N ALA A 36 -0.48 -1.36 19.20
CA ALA A 36 0.12 -2.01 18.03
C ALA A 36 -0.53 -3.38 17.72
N ARG A 37 -0.87 -4.16 18.77
CA ARG A 37 -1.57 -5.45 18.61
C ARG A 37 -3.00 -5.30 18.10
N GLU A 38 -3.72 -4.26 18.52
CA GLU A 38 -5.05 -3.94 17.99
C GLU A 38 -4.97 -3.52 16.51
N LEU A 39 -3.97 -2.71 16.16
CA LEU A 39 -3.79 -2.25 14.78
C LEU A 39 -3.50 -3.39 13.80
N ALA A 40 -2.76 -4.40 14.27
CA ALA A 40 -2.51 -5.64 13.54
C ALA A 40 -3.76 -6.49 13.26
N THR A 41 -4.97 -6.09 13.70
CA THR A 41 -6.22 -6.80 13.39
C THR A 41 -7.23 -5.99 12.57
N LEU A 42 -7.02 -4.68 12.38
CA LEU A 42 -8.05 -3.77 11.83
C LEU A 42 -7.80 -3.31 10.39
N SER A 43 -6.58 -2.92 10.01
CA SER A 43 -6.31 -2.29 8.69
C SER A 43 -4.88 -2.55 8.19
N GLY A 44 -4.48 -3.83 8.15
CA GLY A 44 -3.11 -4.21 7.83
C GLY A 44 -2.61 -3.72 6.48
N CYS A 45 -3.46 -3.61 5.45
CA CYS A 45 -3.06 -3.17 4.11
C CYS A 45 -2.45 -1.75 4.12
N ALA A 46 -3.22 -0.76 4.54
CA ALA A 46 -2.76 0.64 4.55
C ALA A 46 -1.75 0.94 5.66
N LEU A 47 -1.82 0.23 6.80
CA LEU A 47 -0.82 0.39 7.86
C LEU A 47 0.55 -0.16 7.47
N VAL A 48 0.62 -1.21 6.63
CA VAL A 48 1.88 -1.70 6.07
C VAL A 48 2.51 -0.65 5.16
N VAL A 49 1.74 -0.04 4.26
CA VAL A 49 2.21 1.07 3.40
C VAL A 49 2.73 2.24 4.24
N ARG A 50 1.93 2.68 5.23
CA ARG A 50 2.31 3.73 6.17
C ARG A 50 3.61 3.39 6.92
N GLY A 51 3.75 2.15 7.36
CA GLY A 51 4.95 1.63 8.00
C GLY A 51 6.18 1.70 7.10
N MET A 52 6.05 1.28 5.83
CA MET A 52 7.14 1.36 4.86
C MET A 52 7.58 2.80 4.61
N TRP A 53 6.63 3.71 4.45
CA TRP A 53 6.89 5.14 4.27
C TRP A 53 7.66 5.75 5.46
N ARG A 54 7.30 5.37 6.69
CA ARG A 54 8.05 5.77 7.89
C ARG A 54 9.45 5.16 7.93
N ALA A 55 9.59 3.88 7.64
CA ALA A 55 10.86 3.17 7.68
C ALA A 55 11.88 3.74 6.66
N LEU A 56 11.41 4.28 5.54
CA LEU A 56 12.25 4.98 4.57
C LEU A 56 12.53 6.45 4.95
N GLY A 57 11.97 6.92 6.06
CA GLY A 57 12.20 8.27 6.58
C GLY A 57 11.35 9.36 5.95
N LEU A 58 10.16 9.08 5.40
CA LEU A 58 9.29 10.16 4.92
C LEU A 58 8.87 11.11 6.06
N GLN A 59 9.03 12.42 5.81
CA GLN A 59 8.89 13.50 6.78
C GLN A 59 7.52 14.18 6.66
N HIS A 60 6.42 13.43 6.84
CA HIS A 60 5.07 14.00 6.86
C HIS A 60 4.47 14.01 8.28
N PRO A 61 3.79 15.07 8.74
CA PRO A 61 3.20 15.13 10.09
C PRO A 61 2.28 13.96 10.44
N ILE A 62 1.45 13.51 9.49
CA ILE A 62 0.56 12.34 9.66
C ILE A 62 1.34 11.05 9.95
N LEU A 63 2.54 10.88 9.38
CA LEU A 63 3.36 9.69 9.62
C LEU A 63 3.98 9.71 11.02
N ARG A 64 4.29 10.89 11.57
CA ARG A 64 4.88 11.04 12.90
C ARG A 64 3.85 11.03 14.04
N ALA A 65 2.61 11.39 13.75
CA ALA A 65 1.54 11.38 14.74
C ALA A 65 1.09 9.94 15.09
N PRO A 66 0.57 9.71 16.31
CA PRO A 66 -0.16 8.49 16.64
C PRO A 66 -1.32 8.25 15.67
N TYR A 67 -1.55 6.98 15.35
CA TYR A 67 -2.55 6.55 14.39
C TYR A 67 -3.97 6.73 14.94
N ARG A 68 -4.82 7.36 14.13
CA ARG A 68 -6.24 7.53 14.39
C ARG A 68 -7.02 6.36 13.78
N THR A 69 -7.82 5.63 14.56
CA THR A 69 -8.62 4.49 14.07
C THR A 69 -9.44 4.87 12.83
N GLY A 70 -9.48 3.99 11.83
CA GLY A 70 -10.31 4.15 10.63
C GLY A 70 -9.77 5.18 9.63
N ARG A 71 -8.55 5.69 9.82
CA ARG A 71 -7.96 6.72 8.97
C ARG A 71 -6.86 6.24 8.03
N ALA A 72 -6.45 4.96 8.07
CA ALA A 72 -5.24 4.52 7.37
C ALA A 72 -5.24 4.85 5.86
N VAL A 73 -6.30 4.51 5.13
CA VAL A 73 -6.41 4.85 3.69
C VAL A 73 -6.52 6.36 3.48
N ALA A 74 -7.37 7.04 4.28
CA ALA A 74 -7.56 8.49 4.18
C ALA A 74 -6.25 9.27 4.42
N ASP A 75 -5.43 8.82 5.36
CA ASP A 75 -4.14 9.39 5.70
C ASP A 75 -3.12 9.19 4.55
N LEU A 76 -3.10 8.03 3.88
CA LEU A 76 -2.28 7.83 2.67
C LEU A 76 -2.70 8.78 1.53
N VAL A 77 -4.01 8.92 1.32
CA VAL A 77 -4.57 9.82 0.30
C VAL A 77 -4.24 11.29 0.61
N GLU A 78 -4.30 11.70 1.88
CA GLU A 78 -3.96 13.05 2.31
C GLU A 78 -2.47 13.36 2.07
N ILE A 79 -1.58 12.44 2.42
CA ILE A 79 -0.14 12.55 2.13
C ILE A 79 0.11 12.64 0.61
N ALA A 80 -0.54 11.78 -0.17
CA ALA A 80 -0.40 11.73 -1.62
C ALA A 80 -0.90 13.03 -2.27
N ARG A 81 -2.04 13.58 -1.83
CA ARG A 81 -2.55 14.87 -2.32
C ARG A 81 -1.57 16.01 -2.03
N GLY A 82 -0.98 16.05 -0.83
CA GLY A 82 0.04 17.05 -0.48
C GLY A 82 1.33 16.96 -1.30
N ALA A 83 1.54 15.87 -2.03
CA ALA A 83 2.65 15.65 -2.95
C ALA A 83 2.22 15.69 -4.44
N GLU A 84 0.97 16.03 -4.75
CA GLU A 84 0.40 15.95 -6.10
C GLU A 84 0.58 14.56 -6.75
N ALA A 85 0.57 13.51 -5.92
CA ALA A 85 0.91 12.14 -6.30
C ALA A 85 -0.31 11.25 -6.59
N LEU A 86 -1.53 11.78 -6.45
CA LEU A 86 -2.76 10.99 -6.56
C LEU A 86 -3.29 11.01 -8.00
N LEU A 87 -3.21 9.85 -8.66
CA LEU A 87 -3.65 9.66 -10.04
C LEU A 87 -4.99 8.89 -10.05
N GLU A 88 -5.99 9.42 -10.73
CA GLU A 88 -7.31 8.78 -10.85
C GLU A 88 -7.35 7.76 -11.99
N ALA A 89 -7.82 6.55 -11.69
CA ALA A 89 -7.90 5.45 -12.64
C ALA A 89 -9.29 5.35 -13.28
N ARG A 90 -9.81 6.46 -13.81
CA ARG A 90 -11.20 6.52 -14.34
C ARG A 90 -11.32 5.90 -15.73
N ASP A 91 -10.46 6.33 -16.64
CA ASP A 91 -10.53 5.98 -18.07
C ASP A 91 -9.54 4.86 -18.45
N GLY A 92 -8.71 4.45 -17.50
CA GLY A 92 -7.68 3.42 -17.65
C GLY A 92 -6.76 3.42 -16.43
N LEU A 93 -5.91 2.40 -16.33
CA LEU A 93 -4.90 2.34 -15.29
C LEU A 93 -3.75 3.32 -15.65
N PRO A 94 -3.38 4.27 -14.77
CA PRO A 94 -2.17 5.06 -14.96
C PRO A 94 -0.94 4.16 -15.05
N ALA A 95 0.11 4.59 -15.76
CA ALA A 95 1.36 3.85 -15.81
C ALA A 95 1.92 3.66 -14.39
N LEU A 96 2.06 2.42 -13.97
CA LEU A 96 2.60 2.01 -12.70
C LEU A 96 4.12 1.86 -12.76
N HIS A 97 4.76 2.21 -11.65
CA HIS A 97 6.17 2.00 -11.40
C HIS A 97 6.37 1.23 -10.10
N GLY A 98 7.52 0.57 -9.97
CA GLY A 98 7.88 -0.10 -8.72
C GLY A 98 7.92 0.88 -7.54
N GLY A 99 7.09 0.63 -6.53
CA GLY A 99 6.92 1.45 -5.35
C GLY A 99 5.58 2.19 -5.27
N ASP A 100 4.87 2.33 -6.39
CA ASP A 100 3.55 2.96 -6.40
C ASP A 100 2.55 2.19 -5.54
N VAL A 101 1.51 2.87 -5.06
CA VAL A 101 0.47 2.25 -4.22
C VAL A 101 -0.85 2.28 -4.96
N VAL A 102 -1.46 1.12 -5.14
CA VAL A 102 -2.76 0.98 -5.82
C VAL A 102 -3.86 0.89 -4.77
N LEU A 103 -4.92 1.68 -4.94
CA LEU A 103 -6.09 1.72 -4.07
C LEU A 103 -7.30 1.19 -4.84
N VAL A 104 -7.93 0.13 -4.33
CA VAL A 104 -9.08 -0.54 -4.95
C VAL A 104 -10.27 -0.58 -4.00
N GLY A 105 -11.49 -0.65 -4.55
CA GLY A 105 -12.70 -0.79 -3.75
C GLY A 105 -13.11 0.48 -3.01
N GLY A 106 -14.04 0.33 -2.05
CA GLY A 106 -14.70 1.41 -1.34
C GLY A 106 -16.08 1.77 -1.90
N PRO A 107 -16.75 2.79 -1.32
CA PRO A 107 -18.10 3.20 -1.71
C PRO A 107 -18.20 3.51 -3.21
N GLY A 108 -18.95 2.70 -3.96
CA GLY A 108 -19.10 2.83 -5.42
C GLY A 108 -18.08 2.07 -6.28
N TYR A 109 -17.12 1.35 -5.67
CA TYR A 109 -15.98 0.70 -6.35
C TYR A 109 -15.93 -0.83 -6.17
N GLY A 110 -17.04 -1.46 -5.78
CA GLY A 110 -17.19 -2.92 -5.90
C GLY A 110 -16.64 -3.78 -4.76
N GLY A 111 -16.50 -3.25 -3.55
CA GLY A 111 -16.08 -4.05 -2.38
C GLY A 111 -15.49 -3.21 -1.25
N PRO A 112 -14.96 -3.85 -0.19
CA PRO A 112 -14.20 -3.14 0.84
C PRO A 112 -12.92 -2.52 0.24
N GLU A 113 -12.49 -1.41 0.81
CA GLU A 113 -11.24 -0.77 0.41
C GLU A 113 -10.04 -1.68 0.67
N HIS A 114 -9.10 -1.70 -0.27
CA HIS A 114 -7.84 -2.40 -0.13
C HIS A 114 -6.72 -1.62 -0.82
N VAL A 115 -5.49 -1.77 -0.30
CA VAL A 115 -4.31 -1.10 -0.85
C VAL A 115 -3.13 -2.04 -0.88
N TRP A 116 -2.30 -1.91 -1.91
CA TRP A 116 -1.09 -2.72 -2.05
C TRP A 116 0.00 -1.93 -2.77
N THR A 117 1.26 -2.34 -2.61
CA THR A 117 2.43 -1.65 -3.18
C THR A 117 2.96 -2.42 -4.39
N VAL A 118 3.17 -1.74 -5.50
CA VAL A 118 3.71 -2.30 -6.75
C VAL A 118 5.17 -2.72 -6.52
N LEU A 119 5.49 -3.97 -6.83
CA LEU A 119 6.84 -4.54 -6.79
C LEU A 119 7.45 -4.70 -8.17
N ASP A 120 6.63 -5.04 -9.16
CA ASP A 120 7.02 -5.24 -10.55
C ASP A 120 5.85 -4.92 -11.48
N ALA A 121 6.05 -3.95 -12.37
CA ALA A 121 5.08 -3.49 -13.37
C ALA A 121 5.52 -3.82 -14.81
N THR A 122 6.43 -4.77 -15.00
CA THR A 122 6.88 -5.18 -16.35
C THR A 122 5.79 -5.86 -17.17
N GLY A 123 4.75 -6.41 -16.52
CA GLY A 123 3.59 -7.03 -17.17
C GLY A 123 2.43 -6.08 -17.50
N GLN A 124 2.67 -4.79 -17.66
CA GLN A 124 1.63 -3.86 -18.14
C GLN A 124 1.33 -4.09 -19.62
N ASP A 125 0.05 -4.00 -20.00
CA ASP A 125 -0.42 -4.29 -21.37
C ASP A 125 -0.09 -5.73 -21.84
N TYR A 126 -0.12 -6.68 -20.90
CA TYR A 126 0.11 -8.11 -21.13
C TYR A 126 -1.00 -8.94 -20.42
N PRO A 127 -1.51 -10.02 -21.04
CA PRO A 127 -1.12 -10.57 -22.36
C PRO A 127 -1.61 -9.74 -23.55
N GLU A 128 -2.52 -8.80 -23.31
CA GLU A 128 -3.06 -7.90 -24.32
C GLU A 128 -3.18 -6.48 -23.77
N ARG A 129 -3.29 -5.50 -24.68
CA ARG A 129 -3.37 -4.08 -24.33
C ARG A 129 -4.58 -3.80 -23.44
N GLY A 130 -4.37 -3.10 -22.32
CA GLY A 130 -5.40 -2.81 -21.32
C GLY A 130 -5.55 -3.87 -20.23
N THR A 131 -4.75 -4.94 -20.27
CA THR A 131 -4.61 -5.91 -19.18
C THR A 131 -3.22 -5.79 -18.57
N HIS A 132 -3.12 -5.85 -17.25
CA HIS A 132 -1.88 -5.66 -16.53
C HIS A 132 -1.68 -6.79 -15.52
N LEU A 133 -0.58 -7.53 -15.65
CA LEU A 133 -0.13 -8.52 -14.66
C LEU A 133 0.95 -7.89 -13.79
N ILE A 134 0.57 -7.47 -12.59
CA ILE A 134 1.41 -6.67 -11.69
C ILE A 134 1.72 -7.49 -10.44
N TRP A 135 3.00 -7.60 -10.08
CA TRP A 135 3.35 -8.13 -8.76
C TRP A 135 3.22 -7.04 -7.71
N GLY A 136 2.41 -7.30 -6.70
CA GLY A 136 2.13 -6.41 -5.57
C GLY A 136 2.57 -7.02 -4.24
N LEU A 137 2.70 -6.15 -3.24
CA LEU A 137 2.81 -6.52 -1.83
C LEU A 137 1.53 -6.09 -1.10
N ASP A 138 0.77 -7.08 -0.62
CA ASP A 138 -0.45 -6.89 0.13
C ASP A 138 -0.16 -6.98 1.63
N GLY A 139 -0.59 -5.97 2.39
CA GLY A 139 -0.73 -6.07 3.83
C GLY A 139 -2.11 -6.58 4.24
N GLY A 140 -2.23 -7.11 5.46
CA GLY A 140 -3.52 -7.47 6.07
C GLY A 140 -4.15 -8.74 5.52
N GLN A 141 -3.43 -9.53 4.71
CA GLN A 141 -3.87 -10.85 4.27
C GLN A 141 -3.92 -11.79 5.46
N LYS A 142 -4.80 -12.80 5.45
CA LYS A 142 -4.83 -13.82 6.49
C LYS A 142 -3.94 -15.00 6.11
N ASP A 143 -3.13 -15.47 7.05
CA ASP A 143 -2.39 -16.72 6.90
C ASP A 143 -3.25 -17.95 7.24
N GLU A 144 -2.63 -19.13 7.28
CA GLU A 144 -3.28 -20.40 7.61
C GLU A 144 -3.88 -20.43 9.03
N LEU A 145 -3.41 -19.57 9.93
CA LEU A 145 -3.92 -19.40 11.29
C LEU A 145 -4.99 -18.31 11.39
N GLY A 146 -5.36 -17.69 10.26
CA GLY A 146 -6.37 -16.63 10.19
C GLY A 146 -5.90 -15.27 10.71
N VAL A 147 -4.59 -15.09 10.96
CA VAL A 147 -4.03 -13.84 11.47
C VAL A 147 -3.37 -13.02 10.36
N GLN A 148 -3.25 -11.70 10.58
CA GLN A 148 -2.76 -10.81 9.53
C GLN A 148 -1.28 -11.03 9.20
N CYS A 149 -0.98 -10.96 7.92
CA CYS A 149 0.35 -11.08 7.34
C CYS A 149 0.49 -10.21 6.08
N VAL A 150 1.73 -10.14 5.61
CA VAL A 150 2.15 -9.50 4.38
C VAL A 150 2.47 -10.60 3.36
N ARG A 151 1.96 -10.46 2.14
CA ARG A 151 2.18 -11.42 1.07
C ARG A 151 2.43 -10.73 -0.26
N ARG A 152 3.35 -11.30 -1.04
CA ARG A 152 3.42 -10.99 -2.46
C ARG A 152 2.32 -11.71 -3.21
N ARG A 153 1.67 -11.01 -4.12
CA ARG A 153 0.62 -11.56 -4.99
C ARG A 153 0.75 -10.98 -6.39
N MET A 154 0.27 -11.73 -7.36
CA MET A 154 0.05 -11.22 -8.70
C MET A 154 -1.37 -10.66 -8.76
N HIS A 155 -1.50 -9.44 -9.26
CA HIS A 155 -2.75 -8.76 -9.56
C HIS A 155 -2.94 -8.75 -11.06
N GLU A 156 -4.11 -9.20 -11.50
CA GLU A 156 -4.57 -9.02 -12.86
C GLU A 156 -5.54 -7.84 -12.87
N ILE A 157 -5.14 -6.76 -13.52
CA ILE A 157 -5.91 -5.52 -13.60
C ILE A 157 -6.36 -5.33 -15.04
N ALA A 158 -7.66 -5.24 -15.28
CA ALA A 158 -8.18 -5.11 -16.64
C ALA A 158 -9.45 -4.26 -16.71
N GLY A 159 -9.79 -3.82 -17.93
CA GLY A 159 -11.04 -3.14 -18.25
C GLY A 159 -11.03 -1.62 -18.02
N VAL A 160 -12.18 -0.99 -18.31
CA VAL A 160 -12.41 0.45 -18.13
C VAL A 160 -13.79 0.65 -17.48
N PRO A 161 -13.87 1.13 -16.21
CA PRO A 161 -12.74 1.42 -15.33
C PRO A 161 -11.97 0.15 -14.96
N PRO A 162 -10.64 0.24 -14.71
CA PRO A 162 -9.80 -0.90 -14.34
C PRO A 162 -10.31 -1.61 -13.08
N VAL A 163 -10.28 -2.93 -13.10
CA VAL A 163 -10.74 -3.82 -12.01
C VAL A 163 -9.62 -4.76 -11.59
N ASP A 164 -9.41 -4.90 -10.29
CA ASP A 164 -8.48 -5.82 -9.62
C ASP A 164 -9.26 -6.64 -8.59
N ASP A 165 -9.28 -7.97 -8.76
CA ASP A 165 -9.96 -8.91 -7.85
C ASP A 165 -11.41 -8.49 -7.56
N GLY A 166 -12.16 -8.19 -8.63
CA GLY A 166 -13.56 -7.78 -8.59
C GLY A 166 -13.82 -6.34 -8.09
N ARG A 167 -12.77 -5.61 -7.67
CA ARG A 167 -12.87 -4.23 -7.17
C ARG A 167 -12.31 -3.26 -8.20
N ARG A 168 -12.99 -2.13 -8.39
CA ARG A 168 -12.49 -1.08 -9.27
C ARG A 168 -11.27 -0.41 -8.64
N VAL A 169 -10.23 -0.20 -9.44
CA VAL A 169 -9.11 0.66 -9.08
C VAL A 169 -9.62 2.09 -9.03
N ARG A 170 -9.40 2.76 -7.90
CA ARG A 170 -9.84 4.14 -7.69
C ARG A 170 -8.69 5.11 -7.93
N TRP A 171 -7.56 4.84 -7.27
CA TRP A 171 -6.38 5.69 -7.34
C TRP A 171 -5.09 4.88 -7.43
N VAL A 172 -4.10 5.48 -8.07
CA VAL A 172 -2.69 5.13 -7.96
C VAL A 172 -1.99 6.28 -7.23
N ILE A 173 -1.14 5.97 -6.27
CA ILE A 173 -0.25 6.94 -5.63
C ILE A 173 1.14 6.78 -6.25
N ASP A 174 1.61 7.79 -6.98
CA ASP A 174 2.98 7.89 -7.49
C ASP A 174 3.94 8.06 -6.29
N PHE A 175 4.63 6.97 -5.92
CA PHE A 175 5.55 7.04 -4.80
C PHE A 175 6.78 7.90 -5.11
N GLY A 176 7.19 8.00 -6.37
CA GLY A 176 8.25 8.90 -6.79
C GLY A 176 7.92 10.36 -6.47
N ALA A 177 6.68 10.79 -6.71
CA ALA A 177 6.19 12.12 -6.32
C ALA A 177 6.15 12.30 -4.80
N VAL A 178 5.62 11.31 -4.06
CA VAL A 178 5.62 11.31 -2.59
C VAL A 178 7.05 11.45 -2.05
N TRP A 179 7.99 10.68 -2.58
CA TRP A 179 9.40 10.70 -2.17
C TRP A 179 10.03 12.06 -2.45
N ARG A 180 9.88 12.60 -3.66
CA ARG A 180 10.42 13.93 -4.01
C ARG A 180 9.94 15.03 -3.06
N ARG A 181 8.71 14.92 -2.56
CA ARG A 181 8.12 15.94 -1.68
C ARG A 181 8.52 15.76 -0.21
N TRP A 182 8.60 14.53 0.28
CA TRP A 182 8.66 14.24 1.71
C TRP A 182 9.92 13.48 2.15
N ALA A 183 10.86 13.18 1.26
CA ALA A 183 12.10 12.51 1.64
C ALA A 183 12.93 13.35 2.63
N PRO A 184 13.79 12.72 3.44
CA PRO A 184 14.75 13.44 4.28
C PRO A 184 15.62 14.41 3.44
N GLY A 185 15.81 15.62 3.91
CA GLY A 185 16.68 16.62 3.26
C GLY A 185 16.06 17.34 2.06
N VAL A 186 14.73 17.25 1.88
CA VAL A 186 13.97 18.14 1.00
C VAL A 186 13.52 19.33 1.86
N ASP A 187 14.04 20.53 1.56
CA ASP A 187 13.70 21.80 2.21
C ASP A 187 12.32 22.35 1.79
#